data_AF-A0AAV0IXE8-F1
#
_entry.id   AF-A0AAV0IXE8-F1
#
_cell.length_a   1.000
_cell.length_b   1.000
_cell.length_c   1.000
_cell.angle_alpha   90.00
_cell.angle_beta   90.00
_cell.angle_gamma   90.00
#
_symmetry.space_group_name_H-M   'P 1'
#
loop_
_entity.id
_entity.type
_entity.pdbx_description
1 polymer ?
#
loop_
_entity_poly.entity_id
_entity_poly.type
_entity_poly.pdbx_seq_one_letter_code
_entity_poly.pdbx_strand_id
1 'polypeptide(L)'
;MTFPRDNMIYRERHCPPEEEKLHCLIPAPKGYVTPFPWPKSRDYVPYANAPYKSLTVEKAIQNWVQYEGNVFRFPGGGTQFPQGADKYIDQLASVIPIKNGTVRTLLDTGCGVASLGAYLWNRNVIAMSFAPRDSHEAQVQFALERGVPAVIGVLGTIKVPYPSRAFDMAHCSRCLIPWGANDGKYLMEVDRVLRPGGYWILSGPPIHWKVNYKAWERPKEELQEEQRQIEEAAKMLCWEKKYEKGEIAIWQKRMDGDSCHSKQDKSQVTFCKSSDPDDVWYVSLNIQLRKVSSRVKKFSSSELKNFPERLYAVPPRVSSGSVRGVSAEKYQEDSNEWKKHVKAYKRINRLLDSGRYRNIMDMNAGLGGFAAALQSPKLWVMNVVPSIAERSTLGVIYERGLIGIYHDW
;
A
#
# COMPACT_ATOMS: atom_id res chain seq x y z
N MET A 1 17.94 22.44 3.88
CA MET A 1 18.73 21.45 3.12
C MET A 1 18.11 21.24 1.75
N THR A 2 18.90 21.22 0.68
CA THR A 2 18.44 20.88 -0.69
C THR A 2 18.95 19.48 -1.03
N PHE A 3 18.03 18.53 -1.15
CA PHE A 3 18.34 17.14 -1.48
C PHE A 3 18.46 16.92 -3.00
N PRO A 4 19.27 15.95 -3.47
CA PRO A 4 19.38 15.62 -4.89
C PRO A 4 18.03 15.22 -5.52
N ARG A 5 17.84 15.55 -6.80
CA ARG A 5 16.62 15.18 -7.53
C ARG A 5 16.63 13.76 -8.07
N ASP A 6 17.83 13.20 -8.26
CA ASP A 6 18.02 11.85 -8.76
C ASP A 6 17.31 10.83 -7.85
N ASN A 7 16.70 9.82 -8.46
CA ASN A 7 16.04 8.72 -7.76
C ASN A 7 15.02 9.17 -6.70
N MET A 8 14.41 10.34 -6.89
CA MET A 8 13.40 10.90 -6.00
C MET A 8 13.87 11.16 -4.56
N ILE A 9 15.19 11.26 -4.31
CA ILE A 9 15.75 11.48 -2.96
C ILE A 9 15.11 12.71 -2.31
N TYR A 10 14.95 13.81 -3.04
CA TYR A 10 14.29 15.01 -2.55
C TYR A 10 12.84 14.86 -2.07
N ARG A 11 12.16 13.76 -2.41
CA ARG A 11 10.81 13.43 -1.95
C ARG A 11 10.78 12.36 -0.86
N GLU A 12 11.93 11.80 -0.49
CA GLU A 12 12.03 10.90 0.66
C GLU A 12 11.79 11.66 1.97
N ARG A 13 11.50 10.91 3.02
CA ARG A 13 11.37 11.49 4.36
C ARG A 13 12.76 11.85 4.87
N HIS A 14 12.96 13.14 5.14
CA HIS A 14 14.16 13.66 5.78
C HIS A 14 13.80 14.16 7.16
N CYS A 15 14.39 13.57 8.19
CA CYS A 15 14.18 14.05 9.56
C CYS A 15 14.80 15.44 9.71
N PRO A 16 14.11 16.39 10.36
CA PRO A 16 14.72 17.66 10.69
C PRO A 16 15.93 17.45 11.60
N PRO A 17 16.95 18.32 11.53
CA PRO A 17 18.04 18.32 12.51
C PRO A 17 17.50 18.62 13.92
N GLU A 18 18.28 18.30 14.97
CA GLU A 18 17.81 18.35 16.37
C GLU A 18 17.20 19.71 16.75
N GLU A 19 17.80 20.80 16.27
CA GLU A 19 17.34 22.18 16.49
C GLU A 19 15.98 22.52 15.86
N GLU A 20 15.55 21.77 14.84
CA GLU A 20 14.26 21.93 14.16
C GLU A 20 13.22 20.91 14.65
N LYS A 21 13.59 19.98 15.55
CA LYS A 21 12.65 18.98 16.07
C LYS A 21 11.61 19.65 16.97
N LEU A 22 10.34 19.35 16.67
CA LEU A 22 9.23 19.77 17.50
C LEU A 22 9.07 18.81 18.69
N HIS A 23 9.16 19.34 19.90
CA HIS A 23 8.94 18.59 21.15
C HIS A 23 7.49 18.66 21.64
N CYS A 24 6.61 19.34 20.91
CA CYS A 24 5.21 19.54 21.25
C CYS A 24 4.30 18.95 20.18
N LEU A 25 3.10 18.56 20.60
CA LEU A 25 2.06 18.13 19.66
C LEU A 25 1.69 19.26 18.71
N ILE A 26 1.65 18.98 17.41
CA ILE A 26 1.18 19.93 16.40
C ILE A 26 -0.33 20.10 16.56
N PRO A 27 -0.85 21.30 16.87
CA PRO A 27 -2.28 21.51 17.01
C PRO A 27 -3.00 21.35 15.67
N ALA A 28 -4.28 20.98 15.71
CA ALA A 28 -5.11 20.97 14.51
C ALA A 28 -5.16 22.38 13.89
N PRO A 29 -5.23 22.49 12.55
CA PRO A 29 -5.38 23.78 11.87
C PRO A 29 -6.59 24.58 12.39
N LYS A 30 -6.48 25.90 12.44
CA LYS A 30 -7.57 26.77 12.88
C LYS A 30 -8.82 26.55 12.00
N GLY A 31 -9.94 26.23 12.63
CA GLY A 31 -11.20 25.95 11.95
C GLY A 31 -11.38 24.50 11.49
N TYR A 32 -10.43 23.60 11.82
CA TYR A 32 -10.59 22.17 11.60
C TYR A 32 -11.86 21.65 12.29
N VAL A 33 -12.65 20.85 11.57
CA VAL A 33 -13.89 20.25 12.07
C VAL A 33 -13.79 18.74 12.07
N THR A 34 -14.67 18.07 12.81
CA THR A 34 -14.69 16.60 12.74
C THR A 34 -15.04 16.13 11.31
N PRO A 35 -14.29 15.17 10.74
CA PRO A 35 -14.70 14.45 9.54
C PRO A 35 -16.11 13.84 9.65
N PHE A 36 -16.77 13.66 8.50
CA PHE A 36 -18.05 12.93 8.46
C PHE A 36 -17.84 11.45 8.87
N PRO A 37 -18.86 10.78 9.45
CA PRO A 37 -18.79 9.35 9.68
C PRO A 37 -18.67 8.56 8.37
N TRP A 38 -17.99 7.42 8.40
CA TRP A 38 -17.99 6.48 7.27
C TRP A 38 -19.39 5.88 7.07
N PRO A 39 -19.89 5.72 5.83
CA PRO A 39 -19.20 5.92 4.55
C PRO A 39 -19.32 7.34 3.97
N LYS A 40 -19.96 8.30 4.64
CA LYS A 40 -20.12 9.66 4.10
C LYS A 40 -18.77 10.34 3.86
N SER A 41 -17.78 10.13 4.73
CA SER A 41 -16.41 10.64 4.53
C SER A 41 -15.78 10.18 3.21
N ARG A 42 -16.19 9.01 2.69
CA ARG A 42 -15.68 8.49 1.41
C ARG A 42 -15.85 9.49 0.28
N ASP A 43 -16.99 10.18 0.27
CA ASP A 43 -17.45 11.03 -0.83
C ASP A 43 -17.41 12.52 -0.46
N TYR A 44 -17.35 12.86 0.83
CA TYR A 44 -17.38 14.25 1.29
C TYR A 44 -16.32 14.51 2.37
N VAL A 45 -15.56 15.60 2.21
CA VAL A 45 -14.63 16.10 3.22
C VAL A 45 -14.98 17.56 3.52
N PRO A 46 -15.03 17.99 4.79
CA PRO A 46 -15.23 19.40 5.11
C PRO A 46 -14.16 20.28 4.46
N TYR A 47 -14.57 21.39 3.85
CA TYR A 47 -13.65 22.30 3.16
C TYR A 47 -12.57 22.86 4.10
N ALA A 48 -12.92 23.07 5.37
CA ALA A 48 -12.01 23.58 6.40
C ALA A 48 -10.88 22.61 6.79
N ASN A 49 -11.00 21.32 6.44
CA ASN A 49 -10.03 20.30 6.84
C ASN A 49 -8.90 20.12 5.82
N ALA A 50 -8.97 20.75 4.64
CA ALA A 50 -7.87 20.72 3.67
C ALA A 50 -7.02 22.00 3.76
N PRO A 51 -5.71 21.89 4.01
CA PRO A 51 -4.84 23.06 4.11
C PRO A 51 -4.63 23.75 2.75
N TYR A 52 -4.59 23.00 1.66
CA TYR A 52 -4.34 23.52 0.30
C TYR A 52 -5.56 23.36 -0.60
N LYS A 53 -6.16 24.50 -0.95
CA LYS A 53 -7.41 24.58 -1.72
C LYS A 53 -7.17 24.57 -3.23
N SER A 54 -5.94 24.81 -3.69
CA SER A 54 -5.56 24.89 -5.10
C SER A 54 -5.85 23.60 -5.89
N LEU A 55 -5.80 22.42 -5.24
CA LEU A 55 -6.15 21.15 -5.88
C LEU A 55 -7.55 21.20 -6.51
N THR A 56 -8.50 21.92 -5.90
CA THR A 56 -9.86 22.04 -6.44
C THR A 56 -9.97 22.94 -7.65
N VAL A 57 -9.01 23.83 -7.87
CA VAL A 57 -8.95 24.68 -9.06
C VAL A 57 -8.22 23.93 -10.18
N GLU A 58 -7.08 23.33 -9.86
CA GLU A 58 -6.20 22.68 -10.84
C GLU A 58 -6.73 21.33 -11.35
N LYS A 59 -7.53 20.62 -10.54
CA LYS A 59 -8.06 19.28 -10.87
C LYS A 59 -9.58 19.23 -11.03
N ALA A 60 -10.28 20.37 -11.02
CA ALA A 60 -11.73 20.45 -11.22
C ALA A 60 -12.20 19.72 -12.49
N ILE A 61 -11.47 19.93 -13.60
CA ILE A 61 -11.83 19.40 -14.93
C ILE A 61 -11.72 17.87 -14.98
N GLN A 62 -10.91 17.26 -14.11
CA GLN A 62 -10.65 15.82 -14.13
C GLN A 62 -11.67 15.00 -13.31
N ASN A 63 -12.69 15.63 -12.71
CA ASN A 63 -13.66 14.99 -11.81
C ASN A 63 -13.03 14.25 -10.62
N TRP A 64 -11.85 14.69 -10.15
CA TRP A 64 -11.20 14.11 -8.97
C TRP A 64 -11.84 14.62 -7.68
N VAL A 65 -12.09 15.92 -7.63
CA VAL A 65 -12.65 16.65 -6.49
C VAL A 65 -13.46 17.83 -7.00
N GLN A 66 -14.61 18.07 -6.38
CA GLN A 66 -15.50 19.19 -6.67
C GLN A 66 -15.67 20.02 -5.41
N TYR A 67 -15.62 21.35 -5.56
CA TYR A 67 -15.91 22.27 -4.48
C TYR A 67 -17.41 22.55 -4.43
N GLU A 68 -18.05 22.28 -3.29
CA GLU A 68 -19.49 22.49 -3.05
C GLU A 68 -19.69 23.33 -1.78
N GLY A 69 -19.16 24.57 -1.77
CA GLY A 69 -19.37 25.54 -0.70
C GLY A 69 -18.60 25.22 0.61
N ASN A 70 -19.18 24.39 1.47
CA ASN A 70 -18.57 24.01 2.75
C ASN A 70 -17.93 22.62 2.74
N VAL A 71 -17.98 21.91 1.62
CA VAL A 71 -17.40 20.58 1.45
C VAL A 71 -16.65 20.43 0.13
N PHE A 72 -15.70 19.50 0.12
CA PHE A 72 -15.18 18.86 -1.07
C PHE A 72 -15.96 17.58 -1.33
N ARG A 73 -16.43 17.39 -2.56
CA ARG A 73 -17.06 16.17 -3.03
C ARG A 73 -16.11 15.37 -3.90
N PHE A 74 -16.04 14.06 -3.66
CA PHE A 74 -15.23 13.10 -4.40
C PHE A 74 -16.15 12.13 -5.12
N PRO A 75 -16.41 12.31 -6.43
CA PRO A 75 -17.34 11.45 -7.16
C PRO A 75 -16.79 10.05 -7.45
N GLY A 76 -15.57 9.75 -7.00
CA GLY A 76 -14.85 8.51 -7.31
C GLY A 76 -14.30 8.46 -8.73
N GLY A 77 -14.40 9.56 -9.47
CA GLY A 77 -13.89 9.70 -10.83
C GLY A 77 -12.39 10.02 -10.88
N GLY A 78 -11.91 10.18 -12.11
CA GLY A 78 -10.55 10.59 -12.41
C GLY A 78 -10.18 10.25 -13.84
N THR A 79 -8.99 10.64 -14.27
CA THR A 79 -8.55 10.39 -15.66
C THR A 79 -8.52 8.91 -16.00
N GLN A 80 -8.14 8.05 -15.03
CA GLN A 80 -8.18 6.59 -15.17
C GLN A 80 -9.48 5.95 -14.67
N PHE A 81 -10.40 6.75 -14.15
CA PHE A 81 -11.71 6.31 -13.65
C PHE A 81 -12.83 7.12 -14.31
N PRO A 82 -12.93 7.17 -15.66
CA PRO A 82 -13.91 8.01 -16.35
C PRO A 82 -15.36 7.62 -16.01
N GLN A 83 -15.59 6.35 -15.69
CA GLN A 83 -16.89 5.81 -15.25
C GLN A 83 -16.95 5.57 -13.73
N GLY A 84 -15.98 6.11 -12.98
CA GLY A 84 -15.84 5.93 -11.53
C GLY A 84 -15.01 4.71 -11.12
N ALA A 85 -14.42 4.78 -9.93
CA ALA A 85 -13.54 3.76 -9.38
C ALA A 85 -14.23 2.40 -9.20
N ASP A 86 -15.54 2.38 -8.94
CA ASP A 86 -16.29 1.12 -8.79
C ASP A 86 -16.30 0.29 -10.09
N LYS A 87 -16.53 0.92 -11.24
CA LYS A 87 -16.50 0.25 -12.56
C LYS A 87 -15.11 -0.23 -12.93
N TYR A 88 -14.08 0.54 -12.59
CA TYR A 88 -12.70 0.11 -12.74
C TYR A 88 -12.39 -1.12 -11.89
N ILE A 89 -12.83 -1.13 -10.61
CA ILE A 89 -12.67 -2.29 -9.73
C ILE A 89 -13.42 -3.51 -10.29
N ASP A 90 -14.61 -3.34 -10.85
CA ASP A 90 -15.34 -4.43 -11.50
C ASP A 90 -14.57 -4.99 -12.71
N GLN A 91 -13.91 -4.14 -13.50
CA GLN A 91 -13.03 -4.59 -14.58
C GLN A 91 -11.83 -5.38 -14.04
N LEU A 92 -11.18 -4.92 -12.96
CA LEU A 92 -10.09 -5.67 -12.33
C LEU A 92 -10.58 -7.03 -11.79
N ALA A 93 -11.78 -7.05 -11.20
CA ALA A 93 -12.40 -8.26 -10.65
C ALA A 93 -12.79 -9.30 -11.72
N SER A 94 -12.78 -8.93 -13.01
CA SER A 94 -12.97 -9.90 -14.10
C SER A 94 -11.74 -10.80 -14.32
N VAL A 95 -10.57 -10.40 -13.80
CA VAL A 95 -9.30 -11.12 -13.92
C VAL A 95 -8.77 -11.57 -12.56
N ILE A 96 -8.95 -10.73 -11.53
CA ILE A 96 -8.41 -10.92 -10.20
C ILE A 96 -9.51 -11.44 -9.27
N PRO A 97 -9.29 -12.50 -8.48
CA PRO A 97 -10.28 -13.07 -7.57
C PRO A 97 -10.46 -12.19 -6.32
N ILE A 98 -10.98 -10.98 -6.48
CA ILE A 98 -11.15 -10.01 -5.38
C ILE A 98 -12.23 -10.49 -4.39
N LYS A 99 -13.32 -11.08 -4.89
CA LYS A 99 -14.51 -11.39 -4.09
C LYS A 99 -14.35 -12.56 -3.10
N ASN A 100 -13.41 -13.48 -3.34
CA ASN A 100 -13.29 -14.71 -2.54
C ASN A 100 -12.39 -14.54 -1.29
N GLY A 101 -11.88 -13.33 -1.04
CA GLY A 101 -11.01 -13.03 0.10
C GLY A 101 -9.53 -13.39 -0.08
N THR A 102 -9.13 -13.86 -1.27
CA THR A 102 -7.71 -14.11 -1.59
C THR A 102 -6.93 -12.79 -1.64
N VAL A 103 -7.50 -11.75 -2.27
CA VAL A 103 -6.96 -10.39 -2.20
C VAL A 103 -7.60 -9.66 -1.04
N ARG A 104 -6.78 -9.16 -0.11
CA ARG A 104 -7.27 -8.38 1.04
C ARG A 104 -6.40 -7.16 1.34
N THR A 105 -5.09 -7.19 1.13
CA THR A 105 -4.24 -6.00 1.28
C THR A 105 -3.71 -5.51 -0.07
N LEU A 106 -3.85 -4.20 -0.33
CA LEU A 106 -3.34 -3.55 -1.53
C LEU A 106 -2.36 -2.42 -1.21
N LEU A 107 -1.27 -2.31 -1.96
CA LEU A 107 -0.41 -1.12 -1.98
C LEU A 107 -0.79 -0.23 -3.17
N ASP A 108 -1.24 1.00 -2.92
CA ASP A 108 -1.63 1.96 -3.97
C ASP A 108 -0.59 3.08 -4.09
N THR A 109 0.29 2.96 -5.07
CA THR A 109 1.38 3.93 -5.31
C THR A 109 0.91 5.08 -6.19
N GLY A 110 1.13 6.33 -5.76
CA GLY A 110 0.60 7.50 -6.45
C GLY A 110 -0.93 7.56 -6.39
N CYS A 111 -1.51 7.23 -5.23
CA CYS A 111 -2.94 7.07 -4.97
C CYS A 111 -3.81 8.32 -5.24
N GLY A 112 -3.21 9.50 -5.44
CA GLY A 112 -3.94 10.75 -5.66
C GLY A 112 -4.83 11.09 -4.48
N VAL A 113 -6.14 11.19 -4.71
CA VAL A 113 -7.13 11.40 -3.63
C VAL A 113 -7.58 10.09 -2.96
N ALA A 114 -6.99 8.94 -3.30
CA ALA A 114 -7.30 7.60 -2.81
C ALA A 114 -8.68 7.04 -3.19
N SER A 115 -9.19 7.39 -4.39
CA SER A 115 -10.48 6.89 -4.89
C SER A 115 -10.51 5.36 -5.05
N LEU A 116 -9.43 4.74 -5.51
CA LEU A 116 -9.37 3.27 -5.60
C LEU A 116 -9.52 2.64 -4.21
N GLY A 117 -8.70 3.05 -3.24
CA GLY A 117 -8.73 2.53 -1.88
C GLY A 117 -10.08 2.75 -1.18
N ALA A 118 -10.69 3.91 -1.38
CA ALA A 118 -12.01 4.25 -0.87
C ALA A 118 -13.11 3.28 -1.33
N TYR A 119 -13.10 2.88 -2.60
CA TYR A 119 -14.14 2.01 -3.18
C TYR A 119 -13.83 0.51 -3.01
N LEU A 120 -12.55 0.13 -2.93
CA LEU A 120 -12.12 -1.23 -2.62
C LEU A 120 -12.57 -1.71 -1.23
N TRP A 121 -12.82 -0.78 -0.30
CA TRP A 121 -13.34 -1.11 1.02
C TRP A 121 -14.64 -1.94 0.96
N ASN A 122 -15.52 -1.64 0.00
CA ASN A 122 -16.78 -2.37 -0.22
C ASN A 122 -16.55 -3.79 -0.76
N ARG A 123 -15.36 -4.11 -1.24
CA ARG A 123 -14.95 -5.44 -1.69
C ARG A 123 -14.09 -6.16 -0.63
N ASN A 124 -14.10 -5.68 0.62
CA ASN A 124 -13.26 -6.18 1.72
C ASN A 124 -11.76 -6.15 1.41
N VAL A 125 -11.31 -5.22 0.57
CA VAL A 125 -9.88 -4.96 0.32
C VAL A 125 -9.50 -3.66 1.01
N ILE A 126 -8.45 -3.71 1.82
CA ILE A 126 -7.87 -2.54 2.46
C ILE A 126 -6.63 -2.08 1.69
N ALA A 127 -6.65 -0.84 1.21
CA ALA A 127 -5.55 -0.24 0.48
C ALA A 127 -4.70 0.63 1.41
N MET A 128 -3.38 0.43 1.37
CA MET A 128 -2.41 1.37 1.89
C MET A 128 -2.06 2.36 0.77
N SER A 129 -2.53 3.59 0.91
CA SER A 129 -2.30 4.66 -0.06
C SER A 129 -0.91 5.26 0.19
N PHE A 130 -0.05 5.25 -0.81
CA PHE A 130 1.35 5.65 -0.71
C PHE A 130 1.66 6.73 -1.75
N ALA A 131 1.87 7.96 -1.31
CA ALA A 131 2.11 9.09 -2.20
C ALA A 131 3.14 10.06 -1.61
N PRO A 132 3.95 10.73 -2.46
CA PRO A 132 4.86 11.76 -1.99
C PRO A 132 4.09 12.98 -1.52
N ARG A 133 4.75 13.87 -0.77
CA ARG A 133 4.28 15.26 -0.61
C ARG A 133 4.50 15.95 -1.96
N ASP A 134 3.46 16.01 -2.77
CA ASP A 134 3.49 16.69 -4.06
C ASP A 134 3.25 18.20 -3.92
N SER A 135 3.22 18.93 -5.03
CA SER A 135 2.98 20.38 -5.07
C SER A 135 1.61 20.80 -4.54
N HIS A 136 0.68 19.86 -4.41
CA HIS A 136 -0.64 20.11 -3.86
C HIS A 136 -0.71 19.82 -2.36
N GLU A 137 0.30 19.12 -1.80
CA GLU A 137 0.53 18.79 -0.39
C GLU A 137 -0.63 18.10 0.35
N ALA A 138 -1.72 17.78 -0.34
CA ALA A 138 -2.98 17.40 0.28
C ALA A 138 -3.42 15.96 -0.04
N GLN A 139 -2.71 15.21 -0.91
CA GLN A 139 -3.11 13.87 -1.33
C GLN A 139 -3.34 12.90 -0.16
N VAL A 140 -2.33 12.72 0.69
CA VAL A 140 -2.42 11.87 1.88
C VAL A 140 -3.42 12.42 2.89
N GLN A 141 -3.51 13.75 3.04
CA GLN A 141 -4.52 14.38 3.89
C GLN A 141 -5.93 14.04 3.41
N PHE A 142 -6.24 14.18 2.12
CA PHE A 142 -7.53 13.82 1.57
C PHE A 142 -7.84 12.35 1.75
N ALA A 143 -6.88 11.46 1.54
CA ALA A 143 -7.06 10.04 1.80
C ALA A 143 -7.47 9.76 3.26
N LEU A 144 -6.76 10.37 4.22
CA LEU A 144 -7.05 10.21 5.65
C LEU A 144 -8.41 10.84 6.04
N GLU A 145 -8.71 12.05 5.57
CA GLU A 145 -10.01 12.73 5.79
C GLU A 145 -11.17 11.91 5.22
N ARG A 146 -10.94 11.21 4.10
CA ARG A 146 -11.93 10.32 3.51
C ARG A 146 -12.09 9.00 4.27
N GLY A 147 -11.15 8.68 5.17
CA GLY A 147 -11.16 7.46 5.97
C GLY A 147 -10.45 6.27 5.31
N VAL A 148 -9.47 6.56 4.44
CA VAL A 148 -8.63 5.59 3.74
C VAL A 148 -7.22 5.58 4.35
N PRO A 149 -6.62 4.40 4.57
CA PRO A 149 -5.24 4.33 5.05
C PRO A 149 -4.28 4.98 4.07
N ALA A 150 -3.42 5.85 4.59
CA ALA A 150 -2.46 6.56 3.77
C ALA A 150 -1.20 6.94 4.56
N VAL A 151 -0.08 6.99 3.85
CA VAL A 151 1.21 7.45 4.36
C VAL A 151 1.93 8.28 3.30
N ILE A 152 2.71 9.26 3.77
CA ILE A 152 3.62 9.99 2.91
C ILE A 152 4.84 9.12 2.62
N GLY A 153 5.19 8.96 1.35
CA GLY A 153 6.41 8.27 0.95
C GLY A 153 6.58 8.20 -0.56
N VAL A 154 7.78 7.83 -0.98
CA VAL A 154 8.14 7.67 -2.40
C VAL A 154 8.92 6.38 -2.60
N LEU A 155 8.81 5.78 -3.79
CA LEU A 155 9.75 4.76 -4.24
C LEU A 155 10.99 5.50 -4.74
N GLY A 156 12.07 5.42 -3.98
CA GLY A 156 13.32 6.12 -4.28
C GLY A 156 14.54 5.24 -4.04
N THR A 157 15.37 5.65 -3.10
CA THR A 157 16.62 5.00 -2.71
C THR A 157 16.51 4.12 -1.47
N ILE A 158 15.49 4.29 -0.64
CA ILE A 158 15.24 3.45 0.54
C ILE A 158 14.10 2.44 0.31
N LYS A 159 14.16 1.30 1.01
CA LYS A 159 13.05 0.34 1.03
C LYS A 159 11.80 0.97 1.65
N VAL A 160 10.63 0.58 1.16
CA VAL A 160 9.37 0.95 1.81
C VAL A 160 9.24 0.23 3.16
N PRO A 161 8.63 0.87 4.17
CA PRO A 161 8.60 0.39 5.56
C PRO A 161 7.58 -0.74 5.81
N TYR A 162 7.49 -1.66 4.84
CA TYR A 162 6.64 -2.84 4.88
C TYR A 162 7.52 -4.10 4.81
N PRO A 163 7.14 -5.17 5.52
CA PRO A 163 7.85 -6.44 5.44
C PRO A 163 7.70 -7.01 4.02
N SER A 164 8.54 -7.97 3.69
CA SER A 164 8.36 -8.74 2.46
C SER A 164 7.02 -9.47 2.48
N ARG A 165 6.42 -9.66 1.29
CA ARG A 165 5.17 -10.41 1.13
C ARG A 165 4.02 -9.83 1.97
N ALA A 166 3.95 -8.51 2.09
CA ALA A 166 2.93 -7.76 2.83
C ALA A 166 1.61 -7.60 2.06
N PHE A 167 1.65 -7.49 0.73
CA PHE A 167 0.49 -7.15 -0.09
C PHE A 167 0.06 -8.30 -1.01
N ASP A 168 -1.26 -8.47 -1.15
CA ASP A 168 -1.85 -9.41 -2.11
C ASP A 168 -1.93 -8.77 -3.52
N MET A 169 -1.99 -7.44 -3.57
CA MET A 169 -2.10 -6.65 -4.80
C MET A 169 -1.29 -5.36 -4.68
N ALA A 170 -0.68 -4.91 -5.77
CA ALA A 170 -0.03 -3.61 -5.88
C ALA A 170 -0.55 -2.87 -7.11
N HIS A 171 -0.75 -1.57 -6.99
CA HIS A 171 -1.40 -0.78 -8.03
C HIS A 171 -0.67 0.56 -8.24
N CYS A 172 -0.63 0.99 -9.49
CA CYS A 172 -0.30 2.34 -9.91
C CYS A 172 -1.23 2.78 -11.03
N SER A 173 -1.80 3.97 -10.88
CA SER A 173 -2.57 4.64 -11.94
C SER A 173 -1.96 6.00 -12.21
N ARG A 174 -1.26 6.16 -13.34
CA ARG A 174 -0.53 7.40 -13.70
C ARG A 174 0.34 7.95 -12.56
N CYS A 175 1.02 7.06 -11.82
CA CYS A 175 1.77 7.45 -10.62
C CYS A 175 3.10 8.17 -10.92
N LEU A 176 3.49 8.32 -12.19
CA LEU A 176 4.74 8.97 -12.64
C LEU A 176 6.01 8.31 -12.08
N ILE A 177 5.92 7.04 -11.69
CA ILE A 177 7.07 6.24 -11.26
C ILE A 177 7.67 5.62 -12.53
N PRO A 178 8.96 5.87 -12.82
CA PRO A 178 9.59 5.31 -14.01
C PRO A 178 9.95 3.84 -13.76
N TRP A 179 8.95 2.96 -13.85
CA TRP A 179 9.03 1.55 -13.43
C TRP A 179 10.15 0.74 -14.10
N GLY A 180 10.47 1.06 -15.37
CA GLY A 180 11.55 0.43 -16.13
C GLY A 180 12.94 1.03 -15.89
N ALA A 181 13.02 2.21 -15.27
CA ALA A 181 14.30 2.88 -15.01
C ALA A 181 15.09 2.21 -13.88
N ASN A 182 16.37 2.58 -13.76
CA ASN A 182 17.29 2.08 -12.73
C ASN A 182 17.31 0.54 -12.67
N ASP A 183 17.38 -0.12 -13.83
CA ASP A 183 17.38 -1.58 -13.96
C ASP A 183 16.15 -2.25 -13.28
N GLY A 184 15.00 -1.58 -13.30
CA GLY A 184 13.76 -2.09 -12.72
C GLY A 184 13.71 -2.04 -11.18
N LYS A 185 14.59 -1.26 -10.54
CA LYS A 185 14.71 -1.14 -9.07
C LYS A 185 13.37 -0.97 -8.33
N TYR A 186 12.45 -0.17 -8.88
CA TYR A 186 11.14 0.07 -8.26
C TYR A 186 10.23 -1.16 -8.35
N LEU A 187 10.27 -1.89 -9.47
CA LEU A 187 9.54 -3.16 -9.61
C LEU A 187 10.12 -4.24 -8.69
N MET A 188 11.43 -4.24 -8.45
CA MET A 188 12.05 -5.14 -7.47
C MET A 188 11.54 -4.87 -6.05
N GLU A 189 11.32 -3.60 -5.69
CA GLU A 189 10.75 -3.27 -4.38
C GLU A 189 9.29 -3.67 -4.27
N VAL A 190 8.50 -3.49 -5.34
CA VAL A 190 7.14 -4.03 -5.42
C VAL A 190 7.17 -5.55 -5.31
N ASP A 191 8.09 -6.23 -5.99
CA ASP A 191 8.27 -7.68 -5.90
C ASP A 191 8.54 -8.15 -4.47
N ARG A 192 9.41 -7.45 -3.74
CA ARG A 192 9.71 -7.77 -2.34
C ARG A 192 8.45 -7.76 -1.48
N VAL A 193 7.63 -6.71 -1.58
CA VAL A 193 6.43 -6.54 -0.75
C VAL A 193 5.22 -7.30 -1.27
N LEU A 194 5.20 -7.70 -2.54
CA LEU A 194 4.11 -8.47 -3.14
C LEU A 194 4.26 -9.96 -2.83
N ARG A 195 3.17 -10.59 -2.42
CA ARG A 195 3.13 -12.04 -2.16
C ARG A 195 3.30 -12.83 -3.47
N PRO A 196 3.91 -14.04 -3.42
CA PRO A 196 3.81 -14.99 -4.53
C PRO A 196 2.34 -15.25 -4.86
N GLY A 197 1.99 -15.26 -6.15
CA GLY A 197 0.61 -15.32 -6.64
C GLY A 197 -0.12 -13.98 -6.65
N GLY A 198 0.44 -12.93 -6.06
CA GLY A 198 -0.13 -11.59 -6.02
C GLY A 198 -0.09 -10.88 -7.36
N TYR A 199 -0.82 -9.78 -7.46
CA TYR A 199 -1.05 -9.06 -8.71
C TYR A 199 -0.44 -7.66 -8.69
N TRP A 200 0.19 -7.26 -9.78
CA TRP A 200 0.59 -5.88 -10.02
C TRP A 200 -0.23 -5.30 -11.18
N ILE A 201 -0.78 -4.11 -10.98
CA ILE A 201 -1.62 -3.42 -11.95
C ILE A 201 -0.99 -2.07 -12.28
N LEU A 202 -0.79 -1.83 -13.58
CA LEU A 202 -0.39 -0.53 -14.10
C LEU A 202 -1.47 0.01 -15.03
N SER A 203 -1.94 1.21 -14.73
CA SER A 203 -2.97 1.90 -15.49
C SER A 203 -2.50 3.27 -15.98
N GLY A 204 -2.65 3.52 -17.28
CA GLY A 204 -2.16 4.73 -17.97
C GLY A 204 -0.83 4.49 -18.70
N PRO A 205 -0.09 5.57 -19.04
CA PRO A 205 1.16 5.45 -19.77
C PRO A 205 2.16 4.52 -19.05
N PRO A 206 2.91 3.68 -19.80
CA PRO A 206 2.91 3.59 -21.26
C PRO A 206 1.85 2.64 -21.85
N ILE A 207 1.01 1.98 -21.05
CA ILE A 207 0.05 0.98 -21.54
C ILE A 207 -0.96 1.60 -22.49
N HIS A 208 -1.17 1.01 -23.66
CA HIS A 208 -2.01 1.54 -24.75
C HIS A 208 -1.42 2.75 -25.51
N TRP A 209 -0.10 2.97 -25.45
CA TRP A 209 0.55 4.09 -26.12
C TRP A 209 0.27 4.19 -27.62
N LYS A 210 0.09 3.07 -28.32
CA LYS A 210 -0.17 3.04 -29.78
C LYS A 210 -1.36 3.89 -30.20
N VAL A 211 -2.36 4.02 -29.33
CA VAL A 211 -3.56 4.82 -29.55
C VAL A 211 -3.42 6.21 -28.93
N ASN A 212 -2.84 6.29 -27.74
CA ASN A 212 -2.95 7.50 -26.90
C ASN A 212 -1.73 8.44 -26.92
N TYR A 213 -0.64 8.08 -27.58
CA TYR A 213 0.60 8.88 -27.57
C TYR A 213 0.38 10.37 -27.93
N LYS A 214 -0.52 10.66 -28.89
CA LYS A 214 -0.88 12.03 -29.28
C LYS A 214 -1.54 12.80 -28.14
N ALA A 215 -2.50 12.18 -27.46
CA ALA A 215 -3.24 12.79 -26.35
C ALA A 215 -2.37 13.00 -25.10
N TRP A 216 -1.28 12.25 -24.98
CA TRP A 216 -0.31 12.41 -23.90
C TRP A 216 0.86 13.33 -24.26
N GLU A 217 0.92 13.81 -25.50
CA GLU A 217 1.99 14.67 -26.01
C GLU A 217 3.39 14.06 -25.78
N ARG A 218 3.48 12.72 -25.91
CA ARG A 218 4.74 11.97 -25.73
C ARG A 218 5.15 11.24 -27.02
N PRO A 219 6.45 11.17 -27.34
CA PRO A 219 6.95 10.40 -28.47
C PRO A 219 6.58 8.92 -28.41
N LYS A 220 6.35 8.30 -29.57
CA LYS A 220 6.01 6.86 -29.64
C LYS A 220 7.16 6.00 -29.16
N GLU A 221 8.37 6.36 -29.56
CA GLU A 221 9.61 5.64 -29.32
C GLU A 221 9.89 5.58 -27.82
N GLU A 222 9.68 6.71 -27.12
CA GLU A 222 9.82 6.80 -25.66
C GLU A 222 8.82 5.90 -24.93
N LEU A 223 7.54 5.94 -25.32
CA LEU A 223 6.49 5.12 -24.70
C LEU A 223 6.67 3.62 -24.99
N GLN A 224 7.07 3.29 -26.21
CA GLN A 224 7.38 1.92 -26.61
C GLN A 224 8.54 1.36 -25.79
N GLU A 225 9.60 2.14 -25.64
CA GLU A 225 10.77 1.78 -24.85
C GLU A 225 10.44 1.65 -23.36
N GLU A 226 9.66 2.57 -22.81
CA GLU A 226 9.19 2.50 -21.41
C GLU A 226 8.38 1.21 -21.16
N GLN A 227 7.44 0.87 -22.05
CA GLN A 227 6.68 -0.38 -21.94
C GLN A 227 7.59 -1.61 -22.07
N ARG A 228 8.55 -1.59 -23.01
CA ARG A 228 9.52 -2.69 -23.21
C ARG A 228 10.34 -2.94 -21.94
N GLN A 229 10.89 -1.89 -21.32
CA GLN A 229 11.68 -1.99 -20.10
C GLN A 229 10.84 -2.56 -18.93
N ILE A 230 9.58 -2.14 -18.79
CA ILE A 230 8.66 -2.68 -17.78
C ILE A 230 8.42 -4.17 -18.00
N GLU A 231 8.17 -4.59 -19.25
CA GLU A 231 7.93 -5.99 -19.59
C GLU A 231 9.17 -6.87 -19.38
N GLU A 232 10.36 -6.35 -19.69
CA GLU A 232 11.63 -7.03 -19.42
C GLU A 232 11.89 -7.19 -17.93
N ALA A 233 11.72 -6.12 -17.14
CA ALA A 233 11.83 -6.17 -15.70
C ALA A 233 10.82 -7.15 -15.07
N ALA A 234 9.56 -7.11 -15.49
CA ALA A 234 8.54 -8.07 -15.04
C ALA A 234 8.92 -9.52 -15.39
N LYS A 235 9.46 -9.77 -16.58
CA LYS A 235 9.95 -11.09 -17.00
C LYS A 235 11.13 -11.55 -16.14
N MET A 236 12.09 -10.68 -15.85
CA MET A 236 13.22 -10.97 -14.94
C MET A 236 12.74 -11.29 -13.52
N LEU A 237 11.70 -10.61 -13.05
CA LEU A 237 11.06 -10.86 -11.76
C LEU A 237 10.11 -12.07 -11.76
N CYS A 238 10.04 -12.82 -12.86
CA CYS A 238 9.19 -14.00 -12.99
C CYS A 238 7.70 -13.70 -12.85
N TRP A 239 7.28 -12.53 -13.34
CA TRP A 239 5.89 -12.17 -13.44
C TRP A 239 5.33 -12.51 -14.82
N GLU A 240 4.06 -12.85 -14.86
CA GLU A 240 3.35 -13.18 -16.09
C GLU A 240 2.27 -12.13 -16.35
N LYS A 241 2.25 -11.54 -17.55
CA LYS A 241 1.17 -10.63 -17.95
C LYS A 241 -0.09 -11.45 -18.20
N LYS A 242 -1.12 -11.22 -17.39
CA LYS A 242 -2.41 -11.93 -17.45
C LYS A 242 -3.46 -11.19 -18.27
N TYR A 243 -3.32 -9.88 -18.40
CA TYR A 243 -4.33 -9.04 -19.03
C TYR A 243 -3.71 -7.75 -19.54
N GLU A 244 -4.15 -7.32 -20.72
CA GLU A 244 -3.92 -5.97 -21.23
C GLU A 244 -5.13 -5.56 -22.07
N LYS A 245 -5.86 -4.52 -21.65
CA LYS A 245 -7.00 -3.99 -22.39
C LYS A 245 -7.17 -2.51 -22.10
N GLY A 246 -7.27 -1.71 -23.16
CA GLY A 246 -7.22 -0.25 -23.02
C GLY A 246 -5.93 0.14 -22.29
N GLU A 247 -6.03 1.10 -21.38
CA GLU A 247 -4.90 1.61 -20.59
C GLU A 247 -4.54 0.74 -19.37
N ILE A 248 -5.09 -0.48 -19.24
CA ILE A 248 -4.88 -1.34 -18.06
C ILE A 248 -4.07 -2.57 -18.45
N ALA A 249 -2.98 -2.81 -17.71
CA ALA A 249 -2.24 -4.07 -17.77
C ALA A 249 -2.11 -4.69 -16.36
N ILE A 250 -2.24 -6.02 -16.30
CA ILE A 250 -2.17 -6.80 -15.06
C ILE A 250 -1.11 -7.89 -15.21
N TRP A 251 -0.18 -7.91 -14.27
CA TRP A 251 0.80 -8.98 -14.10
C TRP A 251 0.51 -9.76 -12.84
N GLN A 252 0.84 -11.05 -12.86
CA GLN A 252 0.79 -11.91 -11.68
C GLN A 252 2.20 -12.42 -11.37
N LYS A 253 2.63 -12.22 -10.12
CA LYS A 253 3.87 -12.81 -9.60
C LYS A 253 3.70 -14.32 -9.49
N ARG A 254 4.63 -15.11 -10.03
CA ARG A 254 4.55 -16.58 -9.95
C ARG A 254 4.63 -17.10 -8.51
N MET A 255 3.99 -18.23 -8.28
CA MET A 255 4.02 -18.94 -6.99
C MET A 255 5.39 -19.56 -6.71
N ASP A 256 6.03 -20.11 -7.76
CA ASP A 256 7.36 -20.70 -7.73
C ASP A 256 8.33 -19.84 -8.55
N GLY A 257 9.18 -19.08 -7.86
CA GLY A 257 10.22 -18.25 -8.49
C GLY A 257 11.45 -19.05 -8.90
N ASP A 258 11.73 -20.19 -8.25
CA ASP A 258 12.99 -20.93 -8.41
C ASP A 258 13.08 -21.57 -9.81
N SER A 259 11.98 -22.16 -10.30
CA SER A 259 11.91 -22.72 -11.66
C SER A 259 12.04 -21.68 -12.78
N CYS A 260 11.76 -20.41 -12.47
CA CYS A 260 11.92 -19.31 -13.42
C CYS A 260 13.35 -18.76 -13.40
N HIS A 261 13.94 -18.54 -12.22
CA HIS A 261 15.31 -18.03 -12.11
C HIS A 261 16.38 -19.05 -12.57
N SER A 262 16.16 -20.34 -12.35
CA SER A 262 17.04 -21.41 -12.87
C SER A 262 17.11 -21.48 -14.40
N LYS A 263 16.06 -21.02 -15.11
CA LYS A 263 16.10 -20.84 -16.58
C LYS A 263 16.82 -19.56 -17.00
N GLN A 264 16.96 -18.60 -16.09
CA GLN A 264 17.62 -17.31 -16.29
C GLN A 264 19.09 -17.30 -15.87
N ASP A 265 19.63 -18.37 -15.26
CA ASP A 265 21.05 -18.53 -14.88
C ASP A 265 22.03 -18.46 -16.09
N LYS A 266 21.54 -18.26 -17.32
CA LYS A 266 22.33 -17.88 -18.51
C LYS A 266 22.48 -16.36 -18.72
N SER A 267 21.86 -15.54 -17.87
CA SER A 267 21.94 -14.07 -17.89
C SER A 267 22.66 -13.56 -16.62
N GLN A 268 23.40 -12.46 -16.72
CA GLN A 268 24.28 -11.87 -15.69
C GLN A 268 23.52 -11.30 -14.46
N VAL A 269 22.58 -12.06 -13.88
CA VAL A 269 21.79 -11.63 -12.72
C VAL A 269 22.62 -11.73 -11.45
N THR A 270 22.90 -10.59 -10.83
CA THR A 270 23.60 -10.54 -9.53
C THR A 270 22.59 -10.69 -8.39
N PHE A 271 22.79 -11.70 -7.54
CA PHE A 271 21.90 -11.95 -6.40
C PHE A 271 22.40 -11.27 -5.11
N CYS A 272 21.49 -10.75 -4.28
CA CYS A 272 21.83 -10.20 -2.97
C CYS A 272 22.47 -11.26 -2.06
N LYS A 273 23.49 -10.86 -1.28
CA LYS A 273 23.90 -11.60 -0.07
C LYS A 273 22.71 -11.67 0.89
N SER A 274 22.55 -12.80 1.58
CA SER A 274 21.40 -13.12 2.43
C SER A 274 21.23 -12.11 3.59
N SER A 275 20.54 -11.02 3.33
CA SER A 275 20.03 -10.06 4.32
C SER A 275 18.56 -10.36 4.60
N ASP A 276 18.11 -10.12 5.82
CA ASP A 276 16.70 -10.25 6.19
C ASP A 276 15.84 -9.38 5.24
N PRO A 277 14.85 -9.96 4.52
CA PRO A 277 13.95 -9.20 3.65
C PRO A 277 12.99 -8.26 4.36
N ASP A 278 12.84 -8.43 5.68
CA ASP A 278 11.98 -7.60 6.53
C ASP A 278 12.76 -6.51 7.27
N ASP A 279 14.09 -6.50 7.16
CA ASP A 279 14.93 -5.39 7.59
C ASP A 279 14.87 -4.26 6.56
N VAL A 280 14.07 -3.24 6.89
CA VAL A 280 13.66 -2.18 5.95
C VAL A 280 13.84 -0.77 6.49
N TRP A 281 14.09 -0.58 7.79
CA TRP A 281 14.11 0.75 8.39
C TRP A 281 15.35 1.54 7.97
N TYR A 282 15.17 2.57 7.14
CA TYR A 282 16.26 3.33 6.50
C TYR A 282 17.30 2.46 5.76
N VAL A 283 16.87 1.29 5.29
CA VAL A 283 17.75 0.40 4.52
C VAL A 283 17.73 0.80 3.06
N SER A 284 18.92 1.01 2.49
CA SER A 284 19.08 1.31 1.06
C SER A 284 18.52 0.18 0.19
N LEU A 285 17.81 0.58 -0.86
CA LEU A 285 17.28 -0.29 -1.89
C LEU A 285 18.42 -0.69 -2.82
N ASN A 286 18.88 -1.94 -2.70
CA ASN A 286 19.93 -2.50 -3.55
C ASN A 286 19.33 -3.14 -4.82
N ILE A 287 19.99 -2.99 -5.96
CA ILE A 287 19.55 -3.41 -7.31
C ILE A 287 19.73 -4.93 -7.57
N GLN A 288 20.06 -5.71 -6.55
CA GLN A 288 20.35 -7.13 -6.73
C GLN A 288 19.11 -8.00 -6.54
N LEU A 289 18.88 -8.94 -7.46
CA LEU A 289 17.76 -9.88 -7.37
C LEU A 289 17.94 -10.77 -6.12
N ARG A 290 16.85 -11.21 -5.50
CA ARG A 290 16.93 -12.07 -4.30
C ARG A 290 16.61 -13.50 -4.70
N LYS A 291 17.52 -14.44 -4.42
CA LYS A 291 17.14 -15.86 -4.42
C LYS A 291 16.14 -16.06 -3.28
N VAL A 292 15.04 -16.75 -3.55
CA VAL A 292 14.15 -17.22 -2.48
C VAL A 292 15.00 -18.13 -1.60
N SER A 293 15.26 -17.72 -0.36
CA SER A 293 16.17 -18.46 0.52
C SER A 293 15.57 -19.85 0.82
N SER A 294 16.44 -20.85 1.05
CA SER A 294 16.00 -22.19 1.44
C SER A 294 15.21 -22.23 2.76
N ARG A 295 15.36 -21.22 3.62
CA ARG A 295 14.48 -21.03 4.80
C ARG A 295 13.10 -20.53 4.38
N VAL A 296 13.03 -19.68 3.36
CA VAL A 296 11.78 -19.18 2.74
C VAL A 296 11.07 -20.29 1.90
N LYS A 297 11.74 -21.41 1.57
CA LYS A 297 11.14 -22.57 0.88
C LYS A 297 9.99 -23.24 1.65
N LYS A 298 9.89 -23.03 2.97
CA LYS A 298 8.74 -23.48 3.76
C LYS A 298 7.49 -22.59 3.66
N PHE A 299 7.55 -21.49 2.91
CA PHE A 299 6.50 -20.48 2.89
C PHE A 299 5.81 -20.45 1.54
N SER A 300 4.91 -21.39 1.31
CA SER A 300 4.01 -21.27 0.18
C SER A 300 2.95 -20.21 0.53
N SER A 301 2.71 -19.22 -0.35
CA SER A 301 1.57 -18.31 -0.13
C SER A 301 0.22 -19.04 -0.17
N SER A 302 0.20 -20.29 -0.65
CA SER A 302 -0.94 -21.22 -0.56
C SER A 302 -1.30 -21.66 0.86
N GLU A 303 -0.47 -21.40 1.87
CA GLU A 303 -0.82 -21.68 3.27
C GLU A 303 -1.67 -20.59 3.93
N LEU A 304 -1.70 -19.38 3.36
CA LEU A 304 -2.55 -18.31 3.89
C LEU A 304 -4.01 -18.62 3.57
N LYS A 305 -4.84 -18.62 4.62
CA LYS A 305 -6.29 -18.69 4.46
C LYS A 305 -6.80 -17.44 3.74
N ASN A 306 -7.99 -17.53 3.15
CA ASN A 306 -8.67 -16.35 2.61
C ASN A 306 -9.22 -15.49 3.76
N PHE A 307 -9.42 -14.20 3.51
CA PHE A 307 -10.12 -13.33 4.44
C PHE A 307 -11.64 -13.64 4.41
N PRO A 308 -12.36 -13.67 5.55
CA PRO A 308 -11.95 -13.23 6.88
C PRO A 308 -11.25 -14.27 7.76
N GLU A 309 -11.17 -15.54 7.36
CA GLU A 309 -10.62 -16.61 8.20
C GLU A 309 -9.18 -16.34 8.63
N ARG A 310 -8.35 -15.80 7.71
CA ARG A 310 -6.94 -15.48 8.00
C ARG A 310 -6.73 -14.48 9.13
N LEU A 311 -7.74 -13.68 9.48
CA LEU A 311 -7.66 -12.72 10.59
C LEU A 311 -7.41 -13.40 11.94
N TYR A 312 -7.92 -14.62 12.09
CA TYR A 312 -7.87 -15.39 13.33
C TYR A 312 -7.02 -16.66 13.23
N ALA A 313 -6.71 -17.13 12.03
CA ALA A 313 -5.78 -18.24 11.82
C ALA A 313 -4.38 -17.91 12.37
N VAL A 314 -3.64 -18.94 12.76
CA VAL A 314 -2.21 -18.80 13.09
C VAL A 314 -1.44 -18.49 11.79
N PRO A 315 -0.70 -17.37 11.72
CA PRO A 315 0.02 -17.00 10.52
C PRO A 315 1.16 -17.98 10.18
N PRO A 316 1.43 -18.26 8.89
CA PRO A 316 2.51 -19.17 8.48
C PRO A 316 3.89 -18.85 9.09
N ARG A 317 4.24 -17.57 9.26
CA ARG A 317 5.49 -17.15 9.93
C ARG A 317 5.56 -17.52 11.41
N VAL A 318 4.42 -17.64 12.08
CA VAL A 318 4.34 -18.10 13.47
C VAL A 318 4.43 -19.61 13.53
N SER A 319 3.64 -20.34 12.73
CA SER A 319 3.66 -21.81 12.71
C SER A 319 5.00 -22.39 12.24
N SER A 320 5.74 -21.67 11.40
CA SER A 320 7.08 -22.07 10.96
C SER A 320 8.18 -21.78 11.99
N GLY A 321 7.89 -21.06 13.08
CA GLY A 321 8.86 -20.65 14.08
C GLY A 321 9.80 -19.52 13.64
N SER A 322 9.43 -18.77 12.59
CA SER A 322 10.29 -17.70 12.04
C SER A 322 10.24 -16.41 12.84
N VAL A 323 9.18 -16.22 13.63
CA VAL A 323 9.09 -15.12 14.60
C VAL A 323 9.65 -15.59 15.93
N ARG A 324 10.86 -15.12 16.26
CA ARG A 324 11.56 -15.54 17.48
C ARG A 324 10.70 -15.29 18.72
N GLY A 325 10.50 -16.35 19.52
CA GLY A 325 9.81 -16.28 20.81
C GLY A 325 8.29 -16.27 20.75
N VAL A 326 7.68 -16.37 19.56
CA VAL A 326 6.22 -16.42 19.36
C VAL A 326 5.83 -17.81 18.84
N SER A 327 5.17 -18.61 19.68
CA SER A 327 4.57 -19.88 19.28
C SER A 327 3.11 -19.71 18.87
N ALA A 328 2.51 -20.75 18.30
CA ALA A 328 1.09 -20.75 17.95
C ALA A 328 0.20 -20.53 19.19
N GLU A 329 0.58 -21.11 20.33
CA GLU A 329 -0.11 -20.98 21.61
C GLU A 329 -0.07 -19.53 22.10
N LYS A 330 1.12 -18.91 22.13
CA LYS A 330 1.27 -17.50 22.52
C LYS A 330 0.50 -16.54 21.62
N TYR A 331 0.46 -16.82 20.31
CA TYR A 331 -0.35 -16.04 19.37
C TYR A 331 -1.86 -16.14 19.67
N GLN A 332 -2.31 -17.34 20.04
CA GLN A 332 -3.71 -17.58 20.40
C GLN A 332 -4.08 -16.95 21.75
N GLU A 333 -3.17 -16.98 22.72
CA GLU A 333 -3.27 -16.28 24.00
C GLU A 333 -3.41 -14.77 23.79
N ASP A 334 -2.51 -14.13 23.05
CA ASP A 334 -2.57 -12.70 22.69
C ASP A 334 -3.92 -12.35 22.04
N SER A 335 -4.36 -13.14 21.06
CA SER A 335 -5.63 -12.92 20.38
C SER A 335 -6.84 -13.05 21.32
N ASN A 336 -6.77 -13.93 22.33
CA ASN A 336 -7.84 -14.10 23.31
C ASN A 336 -7.83 -13.00 24.37
N GLU A 337 -6.66 -12.53 24.80
CA GLU A 337 -6.52 -11.38 25.70
C GLU A 337 -7.04 -10.10 25.07
N TRP A 338 -6.67 -9.80 23.83
CA TRP A 338 -7.16 -8.62 23.12
C TRP A 338 -8.68 -8.62 22.94
N LYS A 339 -9.30 -9.78 22.71
CA LYS A 339 -10.77 -9.90 22.70
C LYS A 339 -11.38 -9.48 24.03
N LYS A 340 -10.77 -9.85 25.17
CA LYS A 340 -11.22 -9.44 26.51
C LYS A 340 -11.01 -7.93 26.71
N HIS A 341 -9.83 -7.40 26.37
CA HIS A 341 -9.51 -5.98 26.51
C HIS A 341 -10.43 -5.10 25.67
N VAL A 342 -10.59 -5.40 24.38
CA VAL A 342 -11.48 -4.63 23.50
C VAL A 342 -12.93 -4.69 23.98
N LYS A 343 -13.40 -5.83 24.50
CA LYS A 343 -14.73 -5.93 25.11
C LYS A 343 -14.87 -5.01 26.33
N ALA A 344 -13.85 -4.90 27.17
CA ALA A 344 -13.83 -3.96 28.28
C ALA A 344 -13.80 -2.50 27.79
N TYR A 345 -12.95 -2.17 26.81
CA TYR A 345 -12.87 -0.83 26.23
C TYR A 345 -14.20 -0.36 25.65
N LYS A 346 -14.91 -1.22 24.93
CA LYS A 346 -16.23 -0.89 24.35
C LYS A 346 -17.31 -0.59 25.40
N ARG A 347 -17.20 -1.16 26.61
CA ARG A 347 -18.11 -0.86 27.73
C ARG A 347 -17.89 0.55 28.27
N ILE A 348 -16.63 0.98 28.34
CA ILE A 348 -16.22 2.28 28.88
C ILE A 348 -16.39 3.37 27.80
N ASN A 349 -15.88 3.12 26.60
CA ASN A 349 -15.94 4.01 25.45
C ASN A 349 -16.89 3.47 24.40
N ARG A 350 -18.18 3.80 24.55
CA ARG A 350 -19.24 3.42 23.60
C ARG A 350 -19.04 4.00 22.19
N LEU A 351 -18.17 5.01 22.04
CA LEU A 351 -17.90 5.62 20.74
C LEU A 351 -17.12 4.69 19.80
N LEU A 352 -16.40 3.69 20.33
CA LEU A 352 -15.65 2.72 19.52
C LEU A 352 -16.54 1.96 18.53
N ASP A 353 -17.79 1.61 18.91
CA ASP A 353 -18.74 0.90 18.04
C ASP A 353 -19.68 1.82 17.26
N SER A 354 -19.73 3.10 17.64
CA SER A 354 -20.64 4.09 17.04
C SER A 354 -20.28 4.42 15.58
N GLY A 355 -19.03 4.18 15.16
CA GLY A 355 -18.49 4.66 13.88
C GLY A 355 -17.93 6.07 13.94
N ARG A 356 -17.87 6.68 15.14
CA ARG A 356 -17.22 7.97 15.38
C ARG A 356 -15.74 7.96 15.00
N TYR A 357 -15.04 6.88 15.32
CA TYR A 357 -13.62 6.70 15.01
C TYR A 357 -13.46 5.76 13.81
N ARG A 358 -13.08 6.34 12.67
CA ARG A 358 -12.80 5.59 11.43
C ARG A 358 -11.33 5.17 11.36
N ASN A 359 -10.42 6.13 11.58
CA ASN A 359 -8.98 5.94 11.53
C ASN A 359 -8.50 5.75 12.98
N ILE A 360 -7.97 4.58 13.30
CA ILE A 360 -7.41 4.27 14.61
C ILE A 360 -5.94 3.91 14.41
N MET A 361 -5.09 4.26 15.36
CA MET A 361 -3.67 3.93 15.32
C MET A 361 -3.32 3.14 16.57
N ASP A 362 -2.70 1.99 16.38
CA ASP A 362 -2.07 1.21 17.44
C ASP A 362 -0.57 1.41 17.31
N MET A 363 0.00 2.18 18.24
CA MET A 363 1.40 2.63 18.17
C MET A 363 2.41 1.54 18.53
N ASN A 364 1.94 0.41 19.09
CA ASN A 364 2.76 -0.75 19.44
C ASN A 364 1.94 -2.03 19.24
N ALA A 365 1.68 -2.35 17.99
CA ALA A 365 0.66 -3.32 17.62
C ALA A 365 0.99 -4.78 17.96
N GLY A 366 2.25 -5.10 18.30
CA GLY A 366 2.69 -6.46 18.58
C GLY A 366 2.28 -7.44 17.47
N LEU A 367 1.37 -8.37 17.76
CA LEU A 367 0.86 -9.36 16.80
C LEU A 367 -0.42 -8.93 16.06
N GLY A 368 -0.84 -7.67 16.21
CA GLY A 368 -2.05 -7.11 15.62
C GLY A 368 -3.34 -7.56 16.31
N GLY A 369 -3.25 -8.08 17.54
CA GLY A 369 -4.39 -8.62 18.28
C GLY A 369 -5.47 -7.58 18.59
N PHE A 370 -5.08 -6.34 18.91
CA PHE A 370 -6.01 -5.22 19.10
C PHE A 370 -6.85 -4.96 17.85
N ALA A 371 -6.19 -4.79 16.69
CA ALA A 371 -6.86 -4.55 15.42
C ALA A 371 -7.76 -5.72 15.00
N ALA A 372 -7.31 -6.97 15.23
CA ALA A 372 -8.11 -8.15 14.95
C ALA A 372 -9.37 -8.23 15.83
N ALA A 373 -9.25 -7.90 17.12
CA ALA A 373 -10.39 -7.86 18.04
C ALA A 373 -11.34 -6.69 17.79
N LEU A 374 -10.84 -5.58 17.21
CA LEU A 374 -11.63 -4.39 16.89
C LEU A 374 -12.26 -4.42 15.48
N GLN A 375 -11.90 -5.40 14.65
CA GLN A 375 -12.29 -5.50 13.24
C GLN A 375 -13.78 -5.19 13.01
N SER A 376 -14.04 -4.23 12.12
CA SER A 376 -15.39 -3.76 11.80
C SER A 376 -15.41 -3.08 10.42
N PRO A 377 -16.54 -3.13 9.68
CA PRO A 377 -16.66 -2.41 8.41
C PRO A 377 -16.62 -0.87 8.57
N LYS A 378 -16.75 -0.35 9.80
CA LYS A 378 -16.80 1.09 10.09
C LYS A 378 -15.42 1.71 10.36
N LEU A 379 -14.39 0.92 10.65
CA LEU A 379 -13.08 1.42 11.09
C LEU A 379 -11.93 0.62 10.48
N TRP A 380 -10.73 1.16 10.59
CA TRP A 380 -9.48 0.46 10.33
C TRP A 380 -8.43 0.88 11.34
N VAL A 381 -7.40 0.06 11.51
CA VAL A 381 -6.29 0.31 12.43
C VAL A 381 -4.99 0.37 11.65
N MET A 382 -4.25 1.48 11.78
CA MET A 382 -2.83 1.55 11.43
C MET A 382 -2.05 0.82 12.53
N ASN A 383 -1.51 -0.35 12.20
CA ASN A 383 -0.72 -1.11 13.14
C ASN A 383 0.75 -0.70 13.03
N VAL A 384 1.28 -0.01 14.03
CA VAL A 384 2.68 0.41 14.04
C VAL A 384 3.50 -0.61 14.81
N VAL A 385 4.60 -1.05 14.20
CA VAL A 385 5.63 -1.84 14.87
C VAL A 385 6.87 -0.95 15.01
N PRO A 386 7.26 -0.59 16.25
CA PRO A 386 8.42 0.27 16.45
C PRO A 386 9.69 -0.33 15.83
N SER A 387 10.51 0.48 15.15
CA SER A 387 11.77 0.00 14.54
C SER A 387 12.77 -0.50 15.58
N ILE A 388 12.70 0.04 16.80
CA ILE A 388 13.49 -0.38 17.97
C ILE A 388 12.95 -1.64 18.66
N ALA A 389 11.82 -2.19 18.21
CA ALA A 389 11.25 -3.37 18.83
C ALA A 389 12.19 -4.58 18.60
N GLU A 390 12.41 -5.36 19.65
CA GLU A 390 13.24 -6.58 19.57
C GLU A 390 12.69 -7.62 18.58
N ARG A 391 11.41 -7.52 18.21
CA ARG A 391 10.69 -8.49 17.38
C ARG A 391 10.07 -7.82 16.16
N SER A 392 10.52 -8.25 14.99
CA SER A 392 9.92 -7.95 13.68
C SER A 392 8.59 -8.69 13.53
N THR A 393 7.49 -8.04 13.91
CA THR A 393 6.14 -8.65 13.98
C THR A 393 5.19 -8.15 12.90
N LEU A 394 5.56 -7.13 12.11
CA LEU A 394 4.67 -6.55 11.10
C LEU A 394 4.30 -7.58 10.01
N GLY A 395 5.19 -8.53 9.70
CA GLY A 395 4.87 -9.63 8.79
C GLY A 395 3.67 -10.47 9.25
N VAL A 396 3.57 -10.72 10.56
CA VAL A 396 2.44 -11.43 11.19
C VAL A 396 1.14 -10.66 10.97
N ILE A 397 1.16 -9.34 11.19
CA ILE A 397 0.01 -8.45 11.04
C ILE A 397 -0.52 -8.50 9.60
N TYR A 398 0.37 -8.44 8.62
CA TYR A 398 -0.01 -8.53 7.21
C TYR A 398 -0.54 -9.90 6.81
N GLU A 399 -0.01 -10.99 7.37
CA GLU A 399 -0.53 -12.36 7.17
C GLU A 399 -1.95 -12.54 7.73
N ARG A 400 -2.33 -11.78 8.77
CA ARG A 400 -3.72 -11.68 9.24
C ARG A 400 -4.65 -10.90 8.30
N GLY A 401 -4.11 -10.25 7.27
CA GLY A 401 -4.84 -9.35 6.39
C GLY A 401 -5.19 -7.99 6.99
N LEU A 402 -4.37 -7.55 7.95
CA LEU A 402 -4.35 -6.19 8.46
C LEU A 402 -3.27 -5.37 7.72
N ILE A 403 -3.23 -4.07 7.98
CA ILE A 403 -2.21 -3.17 7.43
C ILE A 403 -1.43 -2.52 8.55
N GLY A 404 -0.21 -2.08 8.26
CA GLY A 404 0.63 -1.44 9.25
C GLY A 404 1.92 -0.92 8.66
N ILE A 405 2.81 -0.45 9.52
CA ILE A 405 4.06 0.19 9.11
C ILE A 405 5.12 0.03 10.19
N TYR A 406 6.39 -0.13 9.80
CA TYR A 406 7.49 0.07 10.73
C TYR A 406 7.68 1.57 10.98
N HIS A 407 7.90 2.00 12.21
CA HIS A 407 8.11 3.43 12.50
C HIS A 407 9.04 3.65 13.70
N ASP A 408 9.91 4.67 13.66
CA ASP A 408 10.55 5.24 14.85
C ASP A 408 9.73 6.45 15.30
N TRP A 409 9.21 6.41 16.52
CA TRP A 409 8.42 7.53 17.04
C TRP A 409 9.30 8.71 17.41
#